data_AF-A0A1I7RHG8-F1
#
_entry.id   AF-A0A1I7RHG8-F1
#
_cell.length_a   1.000
_cell.length_b   1.000
_cell.length_c   1.000
_cell.angle_alpha   90.00
_cell.angle_beta   90.00
_cell.angle_gamma   90.00
#
_symmetry.space_group_name_H-M   'P 1'
#
loop_
_entity.id
_entity.type
_entity.pdbx_description
1 polymer ?
#
loop_
_entity_poly.entity_id
_entity_poly.type
_entity_poly.pdbx_seq_one_letter_code
_entity_poly.pdbx_strand_id
1 'polypeptide(L)'
;MLGMKRYAGIIRRCLSTANKTPELPVFPEPPDPLSCCGSGCQNCIWIEYAEKVGQFFKEHPEGNKLTAAQKEEKIQRLLRENVTDTNLRAYLSIEVKTNMKN
;
A
#
# COMPACT_ATOMS: atom_id res chain seq x y z
N MET A 1 49.57 13.02 31.70
CA MET A 1 48.41 12.16 31.98
C MET A 1 47.15 12.90 31.51
N LEU A 2 46.42 12.26 30.59
CA LEU A 2 45.05 12.50 30.08
C LEU A 2 44.56 13.94 29.80
N GLY A 3 44.80 14.40 28.58
CA GLY A 3 43.97 15.42 27.91
C GLY A 3 42.68 14.80 27.36
N MET A 4 41.56 14.98 28.07
CA MET A 4 40.23 14.54 27.62
C MET A 4 39.66 15.53 26.60
N LYS A 5 39.81 15.20 25.32
CA LYS A 5 39.13 15.88 24.21
C LYS A 5 37.62 15.60 24.29
N ARG A 6 36.83 16.57 24.76
CA ARG A 6 35.37 16.50 24.66
C ARG A 6 34.96 16.94 23.25
N TYR A 7 34.91 15.98 22.33
CA TYR A 7 34.30 16.18 21.02
C TYR A 7 32.78 16.35 21.21
N ALA A 8 32.34 17.61 21.18
CA ALA A 8 30.94 17.98 21.00
C ALA A 8 30.55 17.70 19.54
N GLY A 9 30.06 16.49 19.27
CA GLY A 9 29.52 16.08 17.99
C GLY A 9 28.09 15.60 18.17
N ILE A 10 27.15 16.53 18.26
CA ILE A 10 25.71 16.25 18.21
C ILE A 10 25.44 15.72 16.80
N ILE A 11 25.38 14.39 16.63
CA ILE A 11 24.86 13.79 15.41
C ILE A 11 23.39 14.19 15.35
N ARG A 12 23.11 15.21 14.53
CA ARG A 12 21.75 15.61 14.15
C ARG A 12 21.01 14.37 13.68
N ARG A 13 20.03 13.95 14.47
CA ARG A 13 18.98 13.03 14.06
C ARG A 13 18.27 13.67 12.87
N CYS A 14 18.59 13.25 11.64
CA CYS A 14 17.68 13.47 10.51
C CYS A 14 16.48 12.53 10.71
N LEU A 15 15.52 12.97 11.54
CA LEU A 15 14.14 12.49 11.45
C LEU A 15 13.60 13.02 10.13
N SER A 16 13.73 12.21 9.08
CA SER A 16 12.95 12.38 7.86
C SER A 16 11.50 12.10 8.23
N THR A 17 10.80 13.11 8.75
CA THR A 17 9.34 13.12 8.76
C THR A 17 8.89 13.25 7.32
N ALA A 18 8.79 12.10 6.64
CA ALA A 18 8.11 12.00 5.36
C ALA A 18 6.71 12.59 5.56
N ASN A 19 6.48 13.69 4.85
CA ASN A 19 5.32 14.53 4.92
C ASN A 19 4.10 13.72 4.43
N LYS A 20 3.37 13.06 5.35
CA LYS A 20 2.01 12.61 5.06
C LYS A 20 1.13 13.86 5.10
N THR A 21 1.06 14.55 3.97
CA THR A 21 -0.03 15.50 3.71
C THR A 21 -1.34 14.75 4.01
N PRO A 22 -2.26 15.28 4.83
CA PRO A 22 -3.57 14.68 5.01
C PRO A 22 -4.38 15.00 3.76
N GLU A 23 -4.06 14.29 2.67
CA GLU A 23 -4.94 14.19 1.54
C GLU A 23 -6.22 13.52 2.05
N LEU A 24 -7.36 14.02 1.59
CA LEU A 24 -8.68 13.42 1.81
C LEU A 24 -8.59 11.90 1.61
N PRO A 25 -9.50 11.08 2.17
CA PRO A 25 -9.48 9.64 1.99
C PRO A 25 -9.76 9.28 0.52
N VAL A 26 -8.76 9.43 -0.35
CA VAL A 26 -8.83 9.13 -1.76
C VAL A 26 -8.61 7.63 -1.87
N PHE A 27 -9.58 6.95 -2.47
CA PHE A 27 -9.43 5.54 -2.78
C PHE A 27 -8.21 5.38 -3.68
N PRO A 28 -7.28 4.44 -3.39
CA PRO A 28 -6.05 4.31 -4.14
C PRO A 28 -6.35 4.09 -5.63
N GLU A 29 -5.64 4.83 -6.49
CA GLU A 29 -5.77 4.72 -7.94
C GLU A 29 -5.02 3.50 -8.46
N PRO A 30 -5.57 2.79 -9.47
CA PRO A 30 -4.89 1.65 -10.07
C PRO A 30 -3.61 2.11 -10.79
N PRO A 31 -2.50 1.37 -10.68
CA PRO A 31 -1.26 1.69 -11.38
C PRO A 31 -1.40 1.50 -12.89
N ASP A 32 -0.55 2.17 -13.66
CA ASP A 32 -0.51 2.04 -15.12
C ASP A 32 -0.16 0.58 -15.50
N PRO A 33 -0.95 -0.11 -16.35
CA PRO A 33 -0.66 -1.48 -16.76
C PRO A 33 0.71 -1.67 -17.41
N LEU A 34 1.23 -0.65 -18.10
CA LEU A 34 2.55 -0.65 -18.74
C LEU A 34 3.71 -0.61 -17.74
N SER A 35 3.43 -0.24 -16.48
CA SER A 35 4.43 -0.30 -15.40
C SER A 35 4.59 -1.70 -14.80
N CYS A 36 3.73 -2.66 -15.18
CA CYS A 36 3.86 -4.06 -14.79
C CYS A 36 4.87 -4.79 -15.69
N CYS A 37 5.91 -5.38 -15.09
CA CYS A 37 6.91 -6.16 -15.85
C CYS A 37 6.39 -7.52 -16.36
N GLY A 38 5.18 -7.94 -15.95
CA GLY A 38 4.58 -9.23 -16.36
C GLY A 38 5.33 -10.49 -15.89
N SER A 39 6.40 -10.34 -15.12
CA SER A 39 7.35 -11.43 -14.81
C SER A 39 7.27 -11.94 -13.36
N GLY A 40 6.29 -11.48 -12.57
CA GLY A 40 6.12 -11.91 -11.17
C GLY A 40 7.27 -11.47 -10.25
N CYS A 41 7.70 -10.21 -10.34
CA CYS A 41 8.77 -9.68 -9.51
C CYS A 41 8.35 -9.48 -8.04
N GLN A 42 9.34 -9.44 -7.14
CA GLN A 42 9.13 -9.20 -5.70
C GLN A 42 8.52 -7.81 -5.41
N ASN A 43 8.83 -6.81 -6.24
CA ASN A 43 8.31 -5.45 -6.11
C ASN A 43 7.17 -5.21 -7.11
N CYS A 44 6.16 -6.08 -7.09
CA CYS A 44 5.06 -6.00 -8.04
C CYS A 44 4.17 -4.78 -7.70
N ILE A 45 4.06 -3.86 -8.65
CA ILE A 45 3.21 -2.65 -8.56
C ILE A 45 1.75 -2.97 -8.20
N TRP A 46 1.24 -4.12 -8.66
CA TRP A 46 -0.11 -4.56 -8.33
C TRP A 46 -0.25 -5.06 -6.89
N ILE A 47 0.80 -5.66 -6.33
CA ILE A 47 0.83 -6.08 -4.91
C ILE A 47 0.84 -4.84 -4.03
N GLU A 48 1.68 -3.85 -4.35
CA GLU A 48 1.69 -2.57 -3.62
C GLU A 48 0.32 -1.87 -3.69
N TYR A 49 -0.34 -1.89 -4.85
CA TYR A 49 -1.70 -1.40 -5.00
C TYR A 49 -2.70 -2.17 -4.11
N ALA A 50 -2.63 -3.49 -4.09
CA ALA A 50 -3.49 -4.33 -3.25
C ALA A 50 -3.32 -4.03 -1.74
N GLU A 51 -2.10 -3.77 -1.29
CA GLU A 51 -1.81 -3.36 0.09
C GLU A 51 -2.45 -2.01 0.42
N LYS A 52 -2.29 -1.01 -0.46
CA LYS A 52 -2.92 0.32 -0.30
C LYS A 52 -4.44 0.22 -0.23
N VAL A 53 -5.06 -0.63 -1.07
CA VAL A 53 -6.50 -0.90 -1.04
C VAL A 53 -6.91 -1.52 0.30
N GLY A 54 -6.15 -2.50 0.79
CA GLY A 54 -6.40 -3.12 2.10
C GLY A 54 -6.32 -2.12 3.26
N GLN A 55 -5.28 -1.28 3.27
CA GLN A 55 -5.10 -0.19 4.25
C GLN A 55 -6.26 0.82 4.17
N PHE A 56 -6.68 1.18 2.96
CA PHE A 56 -7.82 2.09 2.77
C PHE A 56 -9.07 1.58 3.50
N PHE A 57 -9.38 0.28 3.36
CA PHE A 57 -10.56 -0.31 4.00
C PHE A 57 -10.46 -0.47 5.52
N LYS A 58 -9.26 -0.40 6.10
CA LYS A 58 -9.03 -0.46 7.55
C LYS A 58 -9.03 0.92 8.20
N GLU A 59 -8.27 1.84 7.64
CA GLU A 59 -7.95 3.12 8.28
C GLU A 59 -9.05 4.16 8.01
N HIS A 60 -9.76 4.04 6.88
CA HIS A 60 -10.69 5.08 6.47
C HIS A 60 -12.13 4.76 6.90
N PRO A 61 -12.86 5.76 7.46
CA PRO A 61 -14.23 5.57 7.92
C PRO A 61 -15.19 5.21 6.78
N GLU A 62 -14.94 5.66 5.55
CA GLU A 62 -15.72 5.22 4.38
C GLU A 62 -15.48 3.76 4.02
N GLY A 63 -14.23 3.32 4.14
CA GLY A 63 -13.86 1.92 3.97
C GLY A 63 -14.49 1.03 5.04
N ASN A 64 -14.61 1.52 6.29
CA ASN A 64 -15.18 0.76 7.40
C ASN A 64 -16.72 0.68 7.38
N LYS A 65 -17.40 1.61 6.70
CA LYS A 65 -18.87 1.58 6.53
C LYS A 65 -19.36 0.42 5.66
N LEU A 66 -18.49 -0.10 4.79
CA LEU A 66 -18.83 -1.19 3.87
C LEU A 66 -18.75 -2.54 4.59
N THR A 67 -19.71 -3.42 4.32
CA THR A 67 -19.64 -4.82 4.77
C THR A 67 -18.52 -5.57 4.05
N ALA A 68 -18.04 -6.67 4.61
CA ALA A 68 -17.00 -7.50 3.98
C ALA A 68 -17.37 -7.91 2.54
N ALA A 69 -18.64 -8.25 2.29
CA ALA A 69 -19.14 -8.60 0.97
C ALA A 69 -19.05 -7.42 -0.03
N GLN A 70 -19.44 -6.20 0.40
CA GLN A 70 -19.36 -5.01 -0.44
C GLN A 70 -17.92 -4.60 -0.74
N LYS A 71 -17.01 -4.71 0.24
CA LYS A 71 -15.58 -4.47 0.03
C LYS A 71 -15.04 -5.43 -1.02
N GLU A 72 -15.35 -6.72 -0.88
CA GLU A 72 -14.92 -7.75 -1.82
C GLU A 72 -15.44 -7.51 -3.23
N GLU A 73 -16.73 -7.21 -3.40
CA GLU A 73 -17.31 -6.91 -4.71
C GLU A 73 -16.61 -5.71 -5.37
N LYS A 74 -16.36 -4.64 -4.61
CA LYS A 74 -15.66 -3.45 -5.10
C LYS A 74 -14.23 -3.78 -5.55
N ILE A 75 -13.48 -4.55 -4.75
CA ILE A 75 -12.12 -5.00 -5.09
C ILE A 75 -12.15 -5.85 -6.36
N GLN A 76 -13.05 -6.84 -6.42
CA GLN A 76 -13.16 -7.72 -7.59
C GLN A 76 -13.51 -6.94 -8.85
N ARG A 77 -14.40 -5.93 -8.76
CA ARG A 77 -14.75 -5.07 -9.90
C ARG A 77 -13.53 -4.31 -10.39
N LEU A 78 -12.80 -3.67 -9.49
CA LEU A 78 -11.59 -2.90 -9.84
C LEU A 78 -10.52 -3.78 -10.48
N LEU A 79 -10.28 -4.98 -9.92
CA LEU A 79 -9.30 -5.91 -10.50
C LEU A 79 -9.76 -6.43 -11.86
N ARG A 80 -11.05 -6.64 -12.10
CA ARG A 80 -11.56 -7.02 -13.43
C ARG A 80 -11.38 -5.92 -14.47
N GLU A 81 -11.57 -4.66 -14.07
CA GLU A 81 -11.47 -3.50 -14.96
C GLU A 81 -10.01 -3.15 -15.29
N ASN A 82 -9.09 -3.29 -14.34
CA ASN A 82 -7.71 -2.83 -14.49
C ASN A 82 -6.70 -3.94 -14.80
N VAL A 83 -6.99 -5.20 -14.41
CA VAL A 83 -6.07 -6.32 -14.57
C VAL A 83 -6.60 -7.29 -15.62
N THR A 84 -5.94 -7.32 -16.77
CA THR A 84 -6.27 -8.22 -17.88
C THR A 84 -5.92 -9.68 -17.58
N ASP A 85 -4.81 -9.93 -16.89
CA ASP A 85 -4.36 -11.28 -16.60
C ASP A 85 -5.22 -11.96 -15.52
N THR A 86 -5.71 -13.16 -15.82
CA THR A 86 -6.63 -13.88 -14.95
C THR A 86 -5.95 -14.44 -13.70
N ASN A 87 -4.70 -14.90 -13.84
CA ASN A 87 -3.95 -15.48 -12.73
C ASN A 87 -3.55 -14.40 -11.72
N LEU A 88 -3.06 -13.27 -12.21
CA LEU A 88 -2.74 -12.09 -11.42
C LEU A 88 -3.97 -11.56 -10.68
N ARG A 89 -5.12 -11.46 -11.35
CA ARG A 89 -6.38 -11.04 -10.71
C ARG A 89 -6.80 -11.97 -9.57
N ALA A 90 -6.68 -13.28 -9.76
CA ALA A 90 -6.99 -14.26 -8.73
C ALA A 90 -6.06 -14.13 -7.52
N TYR A 91 -4.75 -13.98 -7.77
CA TYR A 91 -3.75 -13.77 -6.74
C TYR A 91 -4.02 -12.49 -5.93
N LEU A 92 -4.21 -11.34 -6.59
CA LEU A 92 -4.50 -10.06 -5.95
C LEU A 92 -5.79 -10.11 -5.12
N SER A 93 -6.80 -10.85 -5.58
CA SER A 93 -8.05 -11.01 -4.83
C SER A 93 -7.83 -11.70 -3.48
N ILE A 94 -6.86 -12.61 -3.38
CA ILE A 94 -6.51 -13.28 -2.13
C ILE A 94 -5.68 -12.34 -1.25
N GLU A 95 -4.67 -11.67 -1.81
CA GLU A 95 -3.81 -10.74 -1.07
C GLU A 95 -4.60 -9.62 -0.39
N VAL A 96 -5.52 -8.96 -1.11
CA VAL A 96 -6.34 -7.90 -0.49
C VAL A 96 -7.20 -8.44 0.65
N LYS A 97 -7.76 -9.66 0.51
CA LYS A 97 -8.56 -10.30 1.57
C LYS A 97 -7.72 -10.61 2.81
N THR A 98 -6.50 -11.10 2.62
CA THR A 98 -5.56 -11.36 3.73
C THR A 98 -5.20 -10.05 4.40
N ASN A 99 -4.87 -9.03 3.61
CA ASN A 99 -4.53 -7.71 4.12
C ASN A 99 -5.67 -7.10 4.92
N MET A 100 -6.94 -7.29 4.56
CA MET A 100 -8.07 -6.79 5.35
C MET A 100 -8.24 -7.42 6.74
N LYS A 101 -7.76 -8.66 6.94
CA LYS A 101 -7.93 -9.41 8.20
C LYS A 101 -6.78 -9.22 9.18
N ASN A 102 -5.59 -8.90 8.67
CA ASN A 102 -4.40 -8.62 9.48
C ASN A 102 -4.48 -7.27 10.22
#